data_AF-A0A4Y2VHM7-F1
#
_entry.id   AF-A0A4Y2VHM7-F1
#
_cell.length_a   1.000
_cell.length_b   1.000
_cell.length_c   1.000
_cell.angle_alpha   90.00
_cell.angle_beta   90.00
_cell.angle_gamma   90.00
#
_symmetry.space_group_name_H-M   'P 1'
#
loop_
_entity.id
_entity.type
_entity.pdbx_description
1 polymer ?
#
loop_
_entity_poly.entity_id
_entity_poly.type
_entity_poly.pdbx_seq_one_letter_code
_entity_poly.pdbx_strand_id
1 'polypeptide(L)'
;VLLPVASLLQVQSVREACCKFLLRQLHPSNCLGIRSFADAHSCDELHRKSHKYALQNFQEVALTEEFLLLPFCEVRDLIASDQLNVVSEEVVYKSIVTWIRHDASTRERYLGK
;
A
#
# COMPACT_ATOMS: atom_id res chain seq x y z
N VAL A 1 -25.88 22.85 18.61
CA VAL A 1 -25.38 22.18 17.37
C VAL A 1 -24.00 22.67 16.89
N LEU A 2 -23.47 23.81 17.38
CA LEU A 2 -22.16 24.34 16.92
C LEU A 2 -20.93 23.60 17.45
N LEU A 3 -20.96 23.12 18.70
CA LEU A 3 -19.83 22.41 19.34
C LEU A 3 -19.44 21.08 18.65
N PRO A 4 -20.40 20.17 18.32
CA PRO A 4 -20.09 18.95 17.59
C PRO A 4 -19.51 19.20 16.19
N VAL A 5 -19.99 20.25 15.51
CA VAL A 5 -19.49 20.67 14.21
C VAL A 5 -18.08 21.22 14.32
N ALA A 6 -17.77 22.03 15.35
CA ALA A 6 -16.42 22.55 15.57
C ALA A 6 -15.41 21.44 15.89
N SER A 7 -15.78 20.45 16.72
CA SER A 7 -14.93 19.27 16.98
C SER A 7 -14.73 18.43 15.72
N LEU A 8 -15.78 18.23 14.91
CA LEU A 8 -15.67 17.52 13.64
C LEU A 8 -14.77 18.26 12.65
N LEU A 9 -14.90 19.59 12.54
CA LEU A 9 -14.09 20.43 11.64
C LEU A 9 -12.61 20.46 12.05
N GLN A 10 -12.30 20.51 13.35
CA GLN A 10 -10.91 20.42 13.81
C GLN A 10 -10.30 19.04 13.57
N VAL A 11 -11.07 17.96 13.69
CA VAL A 11 -10.60 16.61 13.35
C VAL A 11 -10.33 16.48 11.85
N GLN A 12 -11.16 17.11 11.00
CA GLN A 12 -10.96 17.08 9.55
C GLN A 12 -9.73 17.88 9.10
N SER A 13 -9.51 19.07 9.67
CA SER A 13 -8.33 19.87 9.34
C SER A 13 -7.02 19.19 9.77
N VAL A 14 -7.02 18.50 10.91
CA VAL A 14 -5.90 17.66 11.35
C VAL A 14 -5.70 16.48 10.40
N ARG A 15 -6.77 15.78 10.00
CA ARG A 15 -6.70 14.66 9.03
C ARG A 15 -6.07 15.12 7.72
N GLU A 16 -6.48 16.27 7.18
CA GLU A 16 -5.91 16.83 5.95
C GLU A 16 -4.43 17.20 6.10
N ALA A 17 -4.04 17.80 7.23
CA ALA A 17 -2.65 18.12 7.52
C ALA A 17 -1.78 16.85 7.61
N CYS A 18 -2.27 15.80 8.28
CA CYS A 18 -1.61 14.50 8.34
C CYS A 18 -1.48 13.87 6.95
N CYS A 19 -2.53 13.90 6.13
CA CYS A 19 -2.47 13.39 4.75
C CYS A 19 -1.41 14.13 3.92
N LYS A 20 -1.35 15.46 4.02
CA LYS A 20 -0.32 16.26 3.34
C LYS A 20 1.09 15.94 3.83
N PHE A 21 1.26 15.69 5.13
CA PHE A 21 2.54 15.27 5.70
C PHE A 21 2.97 13.89 5.20
N LEU A 22 2.07 12.90 5.26
CA LEU A 22 2.33 11.53 4.78
C LEU A 22 2.66 11.52 3.28
N LEU A 23 1.98 12.34 2.47
CA LEU A 23 2.32 12.50 1.05
C LEU A 23 3.75 12.99 0.82
N ARG A 24 4.27 13.86 1.69
CA ARG A 24 5.65 14.36 1.61
C ARG A 24 6.68 13.36 2.15
N GLN A 25 6.24 12.34 2.88
CA GLN A 25 7.08 11.31 3.49
C GLN A 25 6.90 9.94 2.81
N LEU A 26 6.28 9.91 1.62
CA LEU A 26 6.14 8.70 0.82
C LEU A 26 7.52 8.13 0.50
N HIS A 27 7.73 6.90 0.92
CA HIS A 27 8.95 6.13 0.73
C HIS A 27 8.57 4.69 0.35
N PRO A 28 9.38 3.96 -0.43
CA PRO A 28 9.06 2.58 -0.82
C PRO A 28 8.77 1.65 0.36
N SER A 29 9.40 1.90 1.51
CA SER A 29 9.24 1.12 2.74
C SER A 29 8.06 1.51 3.65
N ASN A 30 7.32 2.56 3.32
CA ASN A 30 6.14 2.99 4.11
C ASN A 30 4.89 3.23 3.25
N CYS A 31 5.01 3.14 1.93
CA CYS A 31 3.94 3.52 1.02
C CYS A 31 2.72 2.58 1.12
N LEU A 32 2.92 1.31 1.46
CA LEU A 32 1.84 0.33 1.60
C LEU A 32 1.10 0.51 2.93
N GLY A 33 1.83 0.83 4.01
CA GLY A 33 1.24 1.22 5.28
C GLY A 33 0.47 2.52 5.18
N ILE A 34 1.03 3.55 4.51
CA ILE A 34 0.33 4.82 4.24
C ILE A 34 -0.94 4.58 3.41
N ARG A 35 -0.88 3.68 2.42
CA ARG A 35 -2.05 3.31 1.62
C ARG A 35 -3.14 2.67 2.47
N SER A 36 -2.78 1.70 3.31
CA SER A 36 -3.72 1.01 4.21
C SER A 36 -4.32 1.98 5.24
N PHE A 37 -3.51 2.91 5.74
CA PHE A 37 -3.95 4.00 6.61
C PHE A 37 -4.96 4.91 5.89
N ALA A 38 -4.68 5.26 4.64
CA ALA A 38 -5.57 6.10 3.84
C ALA A 38 -6.93 5.44 3.59
N ASP A 39 -6.94 4.12 3.37
CA ASP A 39 -8.16 3.32 3.22
C ASP A 39 -8.98 3.32 4.53
N ALA A 40 -8.33 3.04 5.67
CA ALA A 40 -8.98 3.05 6.99
C ALA A 40 -9.57 4.41 7.40
N HIS A 41 -8.98 5.51 6.93
CA HIS A 41 -9.43 6.88 7.24
C HIS A 41 -10.25 7.54 6.12
N SER A 42 -10.62 6.80 5.07
CA SER A 42 -11.36 7.30 3.90
C SER A 42 -10.73 8.57 3.32
N CYS A 43 -9.43 8.50 3.07
CA CYS A 43 -8.62 9.57 2.48
C CYS A 43 -8.24 9.19 1.05
N ASP A 44 -9.19 9.33 0.11
CA ASP A 44 -9.05 8.87 -1.28
C ASP A 44 -7.84 9.45 -2.01
N GLU A 45 -7.53 10.73 -1.78
CA GLU A 45 -6.40 11.39 -2.44
C GLU A 45 -5.05 10.78 -1.99
N LEU A 46 -4.91 10.51 -0.68
CA LEU A 46 -3.73 9.87 -0.10
C LEU A 46 -3.63 8.42 -0.58
N HIS A 47 -4.75 7.69 -0.59
CA HIS A 47 -4.82 6.32 -1.08
C HIS A 47 -4.39 6.25 -2.55
N ARG A 48 -4.94 7.10 -3.42
CA ARG A 48 -4.61 7.10 -4.86
C ARG A 48 -3.13 7.44 -5.12
N LYS A 49 -2.59 8.42 -4.41
CA LYS A 49 -1.18 8.84 -4.57
C LYS A 49 -0.21 7.79 -4.03
N SER A 50 -0.47 7.23 -2.85
CA SER A 50 0.34 6.14 -2.28
C SER A 50 0.28 4.87 -3.13
N HIS A 51 -0.90 4.50 -3.62
CA HIS A 51 -1.07 3.38 -4.55
C HIS A 51 -0.30 3.58 -5.85
N LYS A 52 -0.41 4.77 -6.48
CA LYS A 52 0.36 5.08 -7.69
C LYS A 52 1.88 5.05 -7.43
N TYR A 53 2.32 5.56 -6.28
CA TYR A 53 3.73 5.54 -5.90
C TYR A 53 4.24 4.10 -5.73
N ALA A 54 3.45 3.23 -5.09
CA ALA A 54 3.78 1.82 -4.92
C ALA A 54 3.92 1.09 -6.26
N LEU A 55 3.04 1.36 -7.22
CA LEU A 55 3.11 0.80 -8.57
C LEU A 55 4.35 1.30 -9.34
N GLN A 56 4.67 2.59 -9.21
CA GLN A 56 5.83 3.20 -9.89
C GLN A 56 7.18 2.72 -9.36
N ASN A 57 7.26 2.41 -8.06
CA ASN A 57 8.48 1.98 -7.38
C ASN A 57 8.39 0.51 -6.94
N PHE A 58 7.56 -0.29 -7.62
CA PHE A 58 7.24 -1.65 -7.20
C PHE A 58 8.48 -2.51 -6.94
N GLN A 59 9.52 -2.35 -7.75
CA GLN A 59 10.78 -3.09 -7.59
C GLN A 59 11.42 -2.89 -6.22
N GLU A 60 11.42 -1.65 -5.71
CA GLU A 60 11.94 -1.35 -4.38
C GLU A 60 10.95 -1.77 -3.30
N VAL A 61 9.66 -1.49 -3.50
CA VAL A 61 8.59 -1.85 -2.55
C VAL A 61 8.54 -3.36 -2.33
N ALA A 62 8.70 -4.16 -3.37
CA ALA A 62 8.63 -5.61 -3.29
C ALA A 62 9.77 -6.26 -2.48
N LEU A 63 10.86 -5.51 -2.22
CA LEU A 63 11.97 -5.93 -1.36
C LEU A 63 11.74 -5.57 0.11
N THR A 64 10.69 -4.79 0.42
CA THR A 64 10.43 -4.31 1.77
C THR A 64 9.58 -5.30 2.57
N GLU A 65 9.76 -5.29 3.89
CA GLU A 65 8.94 -6.09 4.80
C GLU A 65 7.45 -5.74 4.73
N GLU A 66 7.09 -4.49 4.43
CA GLU A 66 5.69 -4.10 4.24
C GLU A 66 5.01 -4.92 3.14
N PHE A 67 5.69 -5.16 2.03
CA PHE A 67 5.16 -5.99 0.96
C PHE A 67 5.02 -7.45 1.41
N LEU A 68 6.00 -7.98 2.14
CA LEU A 68 5.97 -9.35 2.68
C LEU A 68 4.82 -9.56 3.67
N LEU A 69 4.38 -8.52 4.36
CA LEU A 69 3.27 -8.56 5.31
C LEU A 69 1.89 -8.35 4.66
N LEU A 70 1.81 -7.96 3.39
CA LEU A 70 0.53 -7.76 2.71
C LEU A 70 -0.27 -9.07 2.59
N PRO A 71 -1.62 -9.00 2.67
CA PRO A 71 -2.49 -10.14 2.41
C PRO A 71 -2.58 -10.46 0.91
N PHE A 72 -2.99 -11.69 0.59
CA PHE A 72 -3.07 -12.18 -0.79
C PHE A 72 -3.87 -11.27 -1.73
N CYS A 73 -5.05 -10.81 -1.29
CA CYS A 73 -5.91 -9.96 -2.11
C CYS A 73 -5.20 -8.67 -2.54
N GLU A 74 -4.49 -8.03 -1.60
CA GLU A 74 -3.76 -6.79 -1.84
C GLU A 74 -2.58 -7.00 -2.79
N VAL A 75 -1.82 -8.08 -2.61
CA VAL A 75 -0.72 -8.43 -3.53
C VAL A 75 -1.26 -8.71 -4.92
N ARG A 76 -2.34 -9.50 -5.04
CA ARG A 76 -3.00 -9.80 -6.31
C ARG A 76 -3.45 -8.53 -7.01
N ASP A 77 -4.13 -7.64 -6.30
CA ASP A 77 -4.66 -6.41 -6.89
C ASP A 77 -3.54 -5.45 -7.32
N LEU A 78 -2.41 -5.46 -6.60
CA LEU A 78 -1.22 -4.69 -6.96
C LEU A 78 -0.54 -5.23 -8.24
N ILE A 79 -0.35 -6.55 -8.35
CA ILE A 79 0.30 -7.18 -9.52
C ILE A 79 -0.62 -7.23 -10.75
N ALA A 80 -1.94 -7.25 -10.55
CA ALA A 80 -2.93 -7.23 -11.63
C ALA A 80 -3.12 -5.82 -12.23
N SER A 81 -2.47 -4.80 -11.68
CA SER A 81 -2.58 -3.43 -12.16
C SER A 81 -1.74 -3.20 -13.41
N ASP A 82 -2.37 -2.72 -14.49
CA ASP A 82 -1.70 -2.37 -15.75
C ASP A 82 -0.70 -1.20 -15.63
N GLN A 83 -0.71 -0.49 -14.49
CA GLN A 83 0.20 0.63 -14.22
C GLN A 83 1.47 0.23 -13.46
N LEU A 84 1.70 -1.08 -13.29
CA LEU A 84 2.87 -1.62 -12.60
C LEU A 84 4.16 -1.29 -13.38
N ASN A 85 5.07 -0.55 -12.75
CA ASN A 85 6.34 -0.17 -13.37
C ASN A 85 7.44 -1.18 -13.05
N VAL A 86 7.56 -2.20 -13.90
CA VAL A 86 8.57 -3.27 -13.77
C VAL A 86 9.42 -3.38 -15.03
N VAL A 87 10.71 -3.69 -14.83
CA VAL A 87 11.66 -3.94 -15.92
C VAL A 87 11.41 -5.27 -16.63
N SER A 88 10.84 -6.24 -15.93
CA SER A 88 10.54 -7.58 -16.43
C SER A 88 9.53 -8.28 -15.52
N GLU A 89 8.71 -9.14 -16.10
CA GLU A 89 7.83 -10.06 -15.35
C GLU A 89 8.60 -10.98 -14.40
N GLU A 90 9.89 -11.23 -14.68
CA GLU A 90 10.76 -12.00 -13.79
C GLU A 90 10.87 -11.35 -12.40
N VAL A 91 10.84 -10.01 -12.33
CA VAL A 91 10.88 -9.30 -11.05
C VAL A 91 9.61 -9.56 -10.26
N VAL A 92 8.45 -9.45 -10.91
CA VAL A 92 7.14 -9.74 -10.30
C VAL A 92 7.10 -11.18 -9.78
N TYR A 93 7.56 -12.14 -10.60
CA TYR A 93 7.63 -13.54 -10.20
C TYR A 93 8.55 -13.74 -8.98
N LYS A 94 9.76 -13.18 -8.98
CA LYS A 94 10.69 -13.26 -7.84
C LYS A 94 10.10 -12.63 -6.57
N SER A 95 9.42 -11.49 -6.69
CA SER A 95 8.72 -10.84 -5.59
C SER A 95 7.64 -11.73 -4.99
N ILE A 96 6.81 -12.37 -5.83
CA ILE A 96 5.77 -13.31 -5.38
C ILE A 96 6.39 -14.53 -4.70
N VAL A 97 7.41 -15.15 -5.29
CA VAL A 97 8.10 -16.30 -4.69
C VAL A 97 8.69 -15.93 -3.32
N THR A 98 9.24 -14.72 -3.19
CA THR A 98 9.81 -14.23 -1.92
C THR A 98 8.70 -13.98 -0.88
N TRP A 99 7.59 -13.39 -1.30
CA TRP A 99 6.39 -13.21 -0.47
C TRP A 99 5.81 -14.54 0.01
N ILE A 100 5.77 -15.58 -0.84
CA ILE A 100 5.28 -16.90 -0.44
C ILE A 100 6.28 -17.59 0.50
N ARG A 101 7.58 -17.54 0.20
CA ARG A 101 8.63 -18.11 1.07
C ARG A 101 8.65 -17.53 2.47
N HIS A 102 8.31 -16.24 2.61
CA HIS A 102 8.23 -15.58 3.91
C HIS A 102 7.18 -16.20 4.85
N ASP A 103 6.09 -16.73 4.31
CA ASP A 103 5.08 -17.45 5.09
C ASP A 103 4.62 -18.69 4.32
N ALA A 104 5.56 -19.60 4.07
CA ALA A 104 5.35 -20.80 3.27
C ALA A 104 4.21 -21.67 3.86
N SER A 105 4.16 -21.77 5.18
CA SER A 105 3.13 -22.47 5.95
C SER A 105 1.70 -22.07 5.58
N THR A 106 1.44 -20.78 5.40
CA THR A 106 0.08 -20.28 5.13
C THR A 106 -0.13 -20.02 3.64
N ARG A 107 0.94 -19.67 2.90
CA ARG A 107 0.86 -19.15 1.53
C ARG A 107 1.17 -20.18 0.43
N GLU A 108 1.75 -21.33 0.76
CA GLU A 108 1.91 -22.44 -0.22
C GLU A 108 0.57 -22.88 -0.83
N ARG A 109 -0.55 -22.71 -0.11
CA ARG A 109 -1.90 -22.99 -0.63
C ARG A 109 -2.30 -22.13 -1.83
N TYR A 110 -1.70 -20.94 -1.98
CA TYR A 110 -1.95 -20.03 -3.10
C TYR A 110 -1.04 -20.32 -4.30
N LEU A 111 -0.01 -21.16 -4.12
CA LEU A 111 0.89 -21.66 -5.16
C LEU A 111 0.28 -22.83 -5.96
N GLY A 112 -1.04 -22.98 -5.92
CA GLY A 112 -1.76 -24.17 -6.38
C GLY A 112 -1.29 -24.71 -7.73
N LYS A 113 -0.72 -25.94 -7.68
CA LYS A 113 -0.42 -26.94 -8.72
C LYS A 113 -0.34 -26.48 -10.18
#